data_AF-A0A519SNU3-F1
#
_entry.id   AF-A0A519SNU3-F1
#
_cell.length_a   1.000
_cell.length_b   1.000
_cell.length_c   1.000
_cell.angle_alpha   90.00
_cell.angle_beta   90.00
_cell.angle_gamma   90.00
#
_symmetry.space_group_name_H-M   'P 1'
#
loop_
_entity.id
_entity.type
_entity.pdbx_description
1 polymer ?
#
loop_
_entity_poly.entity_id
_entity_poly.type
_entity_poly.pdbx_seq_one_letter_code
_entity_poly.pdbx_strand_id
1 'polypeptide(L)'
;MKKKWAQAQAVGRRLLRQRRLLSYLPWLLPTGPAAAQTTLRLAPSLAVTAGLQLYVAGSFNGWNPAAPGYALAPRPDGSYQLTLPATVRG
;
A
#
# COMPACT_ATOMS: atom_id res chain seq x y z
N MET A 1 10.31 77.22 -4.02
CA MET A 1 8.89 76.99 -4.35
C MET A 1 8.74 76.63 -5.84
N LYS A 2 8.79 75.33 -6.17
CA LYS A 2 8.41 74.80 -7.50
C LYS A 2 7.64 73.50 -7.29
N LYS A 3 6.37 73.67 -6.90
CA LYS A 3 5.32 72.66 -7.03
C LYS A 3 5.07 72.42 -8.52
N LYS A 4 4.50 71.26 -8.80
CA LYS A 4 3.98 70.72 -10.07
C LYS A 4 4.94 69.76 -10.75
N TRP A 5 4.36 68.74 -11.37
CA TRP A 5 5.00 67.62 -12.07
C TRP A 5 5.38 66.40 -11.19
N ALA A 6 4.58 66.13 -10.15
CA ALA A 6 4.29 64.74 -9.82
C ALA A 6 3.06 64.31 -10.65
N GLN A 7 3.15 63.10 -11.20
CA GLN A 7 2.13 62.35 -11.94
C GLN A 7 2.13 62.49 -13.47
N ALA A 8 2.15 61.29 -14.06
CA ALA A 8 1.63 60.93 -15.37
C ALA A 8 2.53 61.17 -16.59
N GLN A 9 3.71 60.56 -16.59
CA GLN A 9 4.23 59.96 -17.83
C GLN A 9 4.52 58.49 -17.58
N ALA A 10 3.42 57.73 -17.53
CA ALA A 10 3.40 56.29 -17.55
C ALA A 10 3.63 55.80 -18.99
N VAL A 11 4.88 55.67 -19.43
CA VAL A 11 5.19 54.76 -20.55
C VAL A 11 6.63 54.27 -20.41
N GLY A 12 6.79 52.95 -20.35
CA GLY A 12 8.03 52.30 -20.76
C GLY A 12 8.82 51.65 -19.63
N ARG A 13 9.15 50.37 -19.85
CA ARG A 13 10.09 49.54 -19.07
C ARG A 13 9.48 48.82 -17.86
N ARG A 14 8.36 48.11 -18.06
CA ARG A 14 8.07 46.96 -17.20
C ARG A 14 8.89 45.77 -17.70
N LEU A 15 10.05 45.65 -17.07
CA LEU A 15 11.11 44.69 -17.26
C LEU A 15 10.58 43.25 -17.40
N LEU A 16 11.16 42.54 -18.38
CA LEU A 16 11.23 41.08 -18.42
C LEU A 16 11.59 40.54 -17.03
N ARG A 17 10.71 39.74 -16.44
CA ARG A 17 11.06 38.68 -15.50
C ARG A 17 9.83 37.84 -15.29
N GLN A 18 10.04 36.56 -15.03
CA GLN A 18 9.03 35.51 -14.84
C GLN A 18 8.64 34.77 -16.10
N ARG A 19 9.60 33.98 -16.60
CA ARG A 19 9.26 32.76 -17.33
C ARG A 19 10.19 31.65 -16.87
N ARG A 20 9.55 30.58 -16.38
CA ARG A 20 10.08 29.22 -16.14
C ARG A 20 10.85 29.00 -14.84
N LEU A 21 10.09 28.82 -13.75
CA LEU A 21 10.47 27.88 -12.70
C LEU A 21 9.59 26.63 -12.86
N LEU A 22 9.97 25.77 -13.80
CA LEU A 22 9.52 24.38 -13.89
C LEU A 22 10.76 23.52 -13.68
N SER A 23 10.60 22.44 -12.92
CA SER A 23 11.57 21.34 -12.68
C SER A 23 12.23 21.32 -11.31
N TYR A 24 11.45 21.08 -10.24
CA TYR A 24 11.92 20.29 -9.07
C TYR A 24 10.73 19.66 -8.36
N LEU A 25 10.06 18.70 -9.00
CA LEU A 25 9.28 17.70 -8.26
C LEU A 25 10.05 16.38 -8.40
N PRO A 26 11.13 16.17 -7.62
CA PRO A 26 11.77 14.87 -7.62
C PRO A 26 10.73 13.85 -7.16
N TRP A 27 10.65 12.76 -7.90
CA TRP A 27 9.84 11.59 -7.62
C TRP A 27 9.83 11.24 -6.13
N LEU A 28 8.76 11.60 -5.41
CA LEU A 28 8.41 10.93 -4.17
C LEU A 28 7.80 9.58 -4.53
N LEU A 29 8.65 8.63 -4.93
CA LEU A 29 8.28 7.23 -4.79
C LEU A 29 8.40 6.92 -3.30
N PRO A 30 7.33 6.44 -2.64
CA PRO A 30 7.45 5.99 -1.28
C PRO A 30 8.39 4.77 -1.27
N THR A 31 9.64 4.96 -0.88
CA THR A 31 10.57 3.89 -0.52
C THR A 31 10.23 3.39 0.88
N GLY A 32 9.00 2.90 1.05
CA GLY A 32 8.58 2.22 2.26
C GLY A 32 8.97 0.74 2.20
N PRO A 33 9.24 0.09 3.34
CA PRO A 33 9.43 -1.35 3.35
C PRO A 33 8.15 -2.03 2.81
N ALA A 34 8.30 -2.90 1.81
CA ALA A 34 7.20 -3.73 1.36
C ALA A 34 6.85 -4.71 2.50
N ALA A 35 5.63 -4.63 3.02
CA ALA A 35 5.13 -5.63 3.93
C ALA A 35 4.98 -6.95 3.14
N ALA A 36 5.83 -7.93 3.41
CA ALA A 36 5.66 -9.27 2.89
C ALA A 36 4.66 -10.03 3.76
N GLN A 37 3.70 -10.70 3.14
CA GLN A 37 2.69 -11.50 3.83
C GLN A 37 2.51 -12.84 3.13
N THR A 38 2.51 -13.91 3.90
CA THR A 38 2.40 -15.28 3.39
C THR A 38 0.95 -15.73 3.41
N THR A 39 0.48 -16.26 2.28
CA THR A 39 -0.84 -16.85 2.16
C THR A 39 -0.73 -18.30 1.73
N LEU A 40 -1.31 -19.18 2.53
CA LEU A 40 -1.44 -20.59 2.23
C LEU A 40 -2.74 -20.80 1.45
N ARG A 41 -2.67 -21.53 0.34
CA ARG A 41 -3.83 -21.92 -0.45
C ARG A 41 -3.81 -23.43 -0.62
N LEU A 42 -4.87 -24.07 -0.13
CA LEU A 42 -5.12 -25.49 -0.35
C LEU A 42 -6.04 -25.60 -1.58
N ALA A 43 -5.54 -26.29 -2.61
CA ALA A 43 -6.29 -26.50 -3.84
C ALA A 43 -7.57 -27.31 -3.58
N PRO A 44 -8.62 -27.14 -4.41
CA PRO A 44 -9.80 -27.97 -4.31
C PRO A 44 -9.42 -29.45 -4.45
N SER A 45 -9.85 -30.29 -3.51
CA SER A 45 -9.74 -31.75 -3.60
C SER A 45 -11.13 -32.37 -3.70
N LEU A 46 -11.31 -33.34 -4.60
CA LEU A 46 -12.63 -33.95 -4.87
C LEU A 46 -13.19 -34.81 -3.72
N ALA A 47 -12.47 -34.94 -2.59
CA ALA A 47 -12.93 -35.69 -1.42
C ALA A 47 -12.30 -35.19 -0.11
N VAL A 48 -13.00 -35.49 0.99
CA VAL A 48 -12.71 -35.33 2.43
C VAL A 48 -12.87 -33.93 3.03
N THR A 49 -12.57 -32.83 2.33
CA THR A 49 -12.50 -31.50 2.98
C THR A 49 -13.76 -30.64 2.85
N ALA A 50 -14.75 -31.02 2.05
CA ALA A 50 -15.95 -30.23 1.83
C ALA A 50 -16.79 -30.12 3.11
N GLY A 51 -17.00 -28.88 3.59
CA GLY A 51 -17.80 -28.61 4.79
C GLY A 51 -17.07 -28.84 6.13
N LEU A 52 -15.79 -29.20 6.10
CA LEU A 52 -14.98 -29.32 7.32
C LEU A 52 -14.27 -28.01 7.67
N GLN A 53 -14.16 -27.76 8.97
CA GLN A 53 -13.26 -26.73 9.47
C GLN A 53 -11.81 -27.25 9.42
N LEU A 54 -10.97 -26.60 8.63
CA LEU A 54 -9.56 -26.95 8.49
C LEU A 54 -8.67 -25.95 9.22
N TYR A 55 -7.58 -26.44 9.81
CA TYR A 55 -6.58 -25.64 10.50
C TYR A 55 -5.18 -25.97 9.99
N VAL A 56 -4.28 -25.01 10.06
CA VAL A 56 -2.85 -25.23 9.80
C VAL A 56 -2.12 -25.37 11.14
N ALA A 57 -1.41 -26.48 11.32
CA ALA A 57 -0.54 -26.72 12.48
C ALA A 57 0.93 -26.70 12.04
N GLY A 58 1.80 -26.08 12.84
CA GLY A 58 3.23 -26.03 12.59
C GLY A 58 3.98 -25.46 13.80
N SER A 59 5.31 -25.34 13.69
CA SER A 59 6.13 -24.78 14.77
C SER A 59 5.68 -23.39 15.23
N PHE A 60 5.24 -22.54 14.30
CA PHE A 60 4.78 -21.16 14.58
C PHE A 60 3.53 -21.07 15.47
N ASN A 61 2.79 -22.16 15.66
CA ASN A 61 1.65 -22.22 16.57
C ASN A 61 1.75 -23.37 17.59
N GLY A 62 2.97 -23.85 17.84
CA GLY A 62 3.22 -24.92 18.81
C GLY A 62 2.57 -26.25 18.43
N TRP A 63 2.38 -26.49 17.13
CA TRP A 63 1.69 -27.67 16.60
C TRP A 63 0.27 -27.85 17.13
N ASN A 64 -0.44 -26.77 17.48
CA ASN A 64 -1.82 -26.84 17.94
C ASN A 64 -2.80 -26.94 16.74
N PRO A 65 -3.48 -28.08 16.53
CA PRO A 65 -4.32 -28.31 15.35
C PRO A 65 -5.72 -27.66 15.44
N ALA A 66 -6.04 -26.98 16.54
CA ALA A 66 -7.31 -26.26 16.72
C ALA A 66 -7.10 -24.78 17.06
N ALA A 67 -5.92 -24.22 16.75
CA ALA A 67 -5.59 -22.83 17.04
C ALA A 67 -6.52 -21.88 16.26
N PRO A 68 -7.41 -21.10 16.92
CA PRO A 68 -8.48 -20.34 16.25
C PRO A 68 -7.98 -19.34 15.20
N GLY A 69 -6.80 -18.75 15.40
CA GLY A 69 -6.18 -17.80 14.48
C GLY A 69 -5.59 -18.42 13.20
N TYR A 70 -5.63 -19.75 13.07
CA TYR A 70 -5.03 -20.49 11.95
C TYR A 70 -6.04 -21.38 11.22
N ALA A 71 -7.33 -21.04 11.32
CA ALA A 71 -8.41 -21.62 10.55
C ALA A 71 -8.33 -21.20 9.08
N LEU A 72 -8.42 -22.18 8.17
CA LEU A 72 -8.56 -21.94 6.74
C LEU A 72 -10.01 -21.56 6.41
N ALA A 73 -10.19 -20.51 5.62
CA ALA A 73 -11.50 -20.09 5.14
C ALA A 73 -11.82 -20.78 3.80
N PRO A 74 -13.03 -21.36 3.63
CA PRO A 74 -13.47 -21.88 2.35
C PRO A 74 -13.68 -20.75 1.34
N ARG A 75 -13.44 -21.03 0.06
CA ARG A 75 -13.60 -20.12 -1.06
C ARG A 75 -14.68 -20.63 -2.03
N PRO A 76 -15.34 -19.75 -2.80
CA PRO A 76 -16.37 -20.16 -3.77
C PRO A 76 -15.88 -21.13 -4.86
N ASP A 77 -14.58 -21.13 -5.17
CA ASP A 77 -13.95 -22.04 -6.14
C ASP A 77 -13.62 -23.42 -5.56
N GLY A 78 -14.07 -23.72 -4.32
CA GLY A 78 -13.79 -24.97 -3.62
C GLY A 78 -12.40 -25.05 -2.99
N SER A 79 -11.58 -23.99 -3.10
CA SER A 79 -10.28 -23.92 -2.43
C SER A 79 -10.42 -23.42 -0.98
N TYR A 80 -9.34 -23.56 -0.21
CA TYR A 80 -9.25 -23.02 1.14
C TYR A 80 -8.05 -22.08 1.26
N GLN A 81 -8.18 -21.03 2.07
CA GLN A 81 -7.14 -20.00 2.20
C GLN A 81 -6.94 -19.54 3.65
N LEU A 82 -5.69 -19.31 4.01
CA LEU A 82 -5.29 -18.66 5.26
C LEU A 82 -4.14 -17.71 4.97
N THR A 83 -4.30 -16.45 5.36
CA THR A 83 -3.20 -15.49 5.38
C THR A 83 -2.60 -15.48 6.77
N LEU A 84 -1.32 -15.82 6.87
CA LEU A 84 -0.62 -15.89 8.15
C LEU A 84 -0.39 -14.48 8.71
N PRO A 85 -0.36 -14.34 10.05
CA PRO A 85 0.10 -13.11 10.69
C PRO A 85 1.52 -12.75 10.22
N ALA A 86 1.80 -11.46 10.02
CA ALA A 86 3.12 -10.97 9.61
C ALA A 86 4.25 -11.28 10.62
N THR A 87 3.89 -11.71 11.83
CA THR A 87 4.81 -12.19 12.86
C THR A 87 5.34 -13.60 12.61
N VAL A 88 4.68 -14.40 11.75
CA VAL A 88 5.15 -15.75 11.41
C VAL A 88 6.36 -15.65 10.49
N ARG A 89 7.47 -16.28 10.90
CA ARG A 89 8.73 -16.35 10.16
C ARG A 89 9.04 -17.81 9.82
N GLY A 90 9.73 -18.03 8.70
CA GLY A 90 10.29 -19.32 8.30
C GLY A 90 11.70 -19.52 8.82
#